data_AF-A0A952ZFL9-F1
#
_entry.id   AF-A0A952ZFL9-F1
#
_cell.length_a   1.000
_cell.length_b   1.000
_cell.length_c   1.000
_cell.angle_alpha   90.00
_cell.angle_beta   90.00
_cell.angle_gamma   90.00
#
_symmetry.space_group_name_H-M   'P 1'
#
loop_
_entity.id
_entity.type
_entity.pdbx_description
1 polymer ?
#
loop_
_entity_poly.entity_id
_entity_poly.type
_entity_poly.pdbx_seq_one_letter_code
_entity_poly.pdbx_strand_id
1 'polypeptide(L)'
;MSGSALQRLQQWYASHCDGDWELTYGISIETTDQPGWCVSIDLRGTKGAGQTFTTVQERRSDSDWLRCETRKDDFVGECSPGNLEQVLEQFLAWMDGLS
;
A
#
# COMPACT_ATOMS: atom_id res chain seq x y z
N MET A 1 11.64 -19.05 -0.90
CA MET A 1 10.23 -18.83 -0.51
C MET A 1 10.05 -17.34 -0.32
N SER A 2 9.14 -16.71 -1.05
CA SER A 2 8.74 -15.32 -0.79
C SER A 2 8.04 -15.27 0.57
N GLY A 3 8.43 -14.32 1.43
CA GLY A 3 7.75 -14.07 2.70
C GLY A 3 6.32 -13.57 2.50
N SER A 4 5.52 -13.54 3.58
CA SER A 4 4.18 -12.95 3.54
C SER A 4 4.21 -11.48 3.12
N ALA A 5 3.07 -10.92 2.69
CA ALA A 5 2.98 -9.50 2.34
C ALA A 5 3.48 -8.60 3.48
N LEU A 6 3.17 -8.95 4.74
CA LEU A 6 3.66 -8.23 5.91
C LEU A 6 5.20 -8.25 6.01
N GLN A 7 5.83 -9.43 5.82
CA GLN A 7 7.29 -9.53 5.86
C GLN A 7 7.95 -8.71 4.76
N ARG A 8 7.36 -8.71 3.56
CA ARG A 8 7.84 -7.91 2.43
C ARG A 8 7.64 -6.42 2.66
N LEU A 9 6.52 -6.01 3.25
CA LEU A 9 6.28 -4.62 3.65
C LEU A 9 7.30 -4.16 4.72
N GLN A 10 7.62 -5.01 5.70
CA GLN A 10 8.65 -4.72 6.70
C GLN A 10 10.03 -4.54 6.05
N GLN A 11 10.38 -5.38 5.07
CA GLN A 11 11.63 -5.26 4.32
C GLN A 11 11.67 -4.00 3.47
N TRP A 12 10.56 -3.68 2.78
CA TRP A 12 10.41 -2.46 2.00
C TRP A 12 10.53 -1.22 2.87
N TYR A 13 9.86 -1.18 4.04
CA TYR A 13 9.99 -0.06 4.98
C TYR A 13 11.43 0.09 5.48
N ALA A 14 12.07 -1.02 5.89
CA ALA A 14 13.45 -1.01 6.36
C ALA A 14 14.45 -0.54 5.29
N SER A 15 14.18 -0.82 4.01
CA SER A 15 15.06 -0.36 2.92
C SER A 15 14.97 1.15 2.65
N HIS A 16 13.93 1.82 3.15
CA HIS A 16 13.78 3.27 3.03
C HIS A 16 14.20 4.01 4.30
N CYS A 17 14.49 3.32 5.41
CA CYS A 17 15.02 3.95 6.62
C CYS A 17 16.48 4.38 6.39
N ASP A 18 16.68 5.66 6.09
CA ASP A 18 17.98 6.25 5.76
C ASP A 18 18.43 7.34 6.75
N GLY A 19 17.63 7.63 7.79
CA GLY A 19 17.87 8.67 8.78
C GLY A 19 16.89 9.84 8.67
N ASP A 20 16.32 10.07 7.48
CA ASP A 20 15.43 11.20 7.21
C ASP A 20 14.02 10.73 6.83
N TRP A 21 13.91 9.66 6.03
CA TRP A 21 12.64 9.17 5.53
C TRP A 21 11.71 8.72 6.67
N GLU A 22 12.22 7.95 7.62
CA GLU A 22 11.44 7.40 8.74
C GLU A 22 10.96 8.46 9.74
N LEU A 23 11.51 9.68 9.68
CA LEU A 23 11.11 10.81 10.51
C LEU A 23 10.00 11.66 9.86
N THR A 24 9.86 11.58 8.53
CA THR A 24 9.02 12.50 7.75
C THR A 24 7.87 11.80 7.04
N TYR A 25 8.07 10.55 6.64
CA TYR A 25 7.18 9.76 5.80
C TYR A 25 6.85 8.44 6.49
N GLY A 26 5.85 7.72 5.96
CA GLY A 26 5.49 6.45 6.57
C GLY A 26 4.31 5.74 5.95
N ILE A 27 3.81 4.77 6.72
CA ILE A 27 2.71 3.88 6.36
C ILE A 27 1.65 4.00 7.46
N SER A 28 0.39 4.23 7.07
CA SER A 28 -0.76 4.14 7.97
C SER A 28 -1.68 2.99 7.54
N ILE A 29 -2.20 2.27 8.53
CA ILE A 29 -3.27 1.29 8.35
C ILE A 29 -4.35 1.62 9.38
N GLU A 30 -5.50 2.06 8.89
CA GLU A 30 -6.60 2.56 9.70
C GLU A 30 -7.88 1.79 9.36
N THR A 31 -8.83 1.76 10.30
CA THR A 31 -10.19 1.30 9.99
C THR A 31 -10.98 2.41 9.31
N THR A 32 -11.91 2.05 8.42
CA THR A 32 -12.84 3.02 7.83
C THR A 32 -14.15 3.13 8.63
N ASP A 33 -15.01 4.08 8.27
CA ASP A 33 -16.37 4.20 8.84
C ASP A 33 -17.28 3.01 8.49
N GLN A 34 -16.88 2.20 7.51
CA GLN A 34 -17.48 0.90 7.20
C GLN A 34 -16.49 -0.23 7.57
N PRO A 35 -16.95 -1.48 7.77
CA PRO A 35 -16.03 -2.59 8.05
C PRO A 35 -14.98 -2.71 6.95
N GLY A 36 -13.71 -2.47 7.29
CA GLY A 36 -12.63 -2.46 6.31
C GLY A 36 -11.40 -1.69 6.78
N TRP A 37 -10.40 -1.70 5.89
CA TRP A 37 -9.11 -1.07 6.10
C TRP A 37 -8.87 0.03 5.06
N CYS A 38 -8.23 1.11 5.49
CA CYS A 38 -7.58 2.09 4.64
C CYS A 38 -6.07 2.02 4.89
N VAL A 39 -5.30 1.83 3.82
CA VAL A 39 -3.85 1.83 3.82
C VAL A 39 -3.39 3.08 3.08
N SER A 40 -2.56 3.92 3.72
CA SER A 40 -1.84 5.00 3.04
C SER A 40 -0.35 4.75 3.14
N ILE A 41 0.36 4.88 2.02
CA ILE A 41 1.82 4.76 1.97
C ILE A 41 2.35 5.98 1.23
N ASP A 42 3.15 6.77 1.94
CA ASP A 42 3.80 7.94 1.35
C ASP A 42 4.87 7.50 0.34
N LEU A 43 4.78 8.03 -0.88
CA LEU A 43 5.69 7.66 -1.97
C LEU A 43 6.86 8.63 -2.09
N ARG A 44 6.87 9.76 -1.38
CA ARG A 44 7.96 10.75 -1.44
C ARG A 44 9.23 10.12 -0.89
N GLY A 45 10.35 10.44 -1.54
CA GLY A 45 11.64 9.81 -1.23
C GLY A 45 11.74 8.32 -1.62
N THR A 46 10.71 7.74 -2.24
CA THR A 46 10.74 6.38 -2.80
C THR A 46 10.76 6.44 -4.33
N LYS A 47 11.04 5.31 -4.98
CA LYS A 47 10.92 5.21 -6.45
C LYS A 47 9.49 5.38 -6.98
N GLY A 48 8.48 5.32 -6.10
CA GLY A 48 7.09 5.62 -6.44
C GLY A 48 6.79 7.12 -6.56
N ALA A 49 7.70 8.01 -6.14
CA ALA A 49 7.48 9.46 -6.19
C ALA A 49 7.20 9.92 -7.63
N GLY A 50 6.07 10.61 -7.83
CA GLY A 50 5.63 11.09 -9.14
C GLY A 50 5.15 10.00 -10.10
N GLN A 51 5.16 8.73 -9.69
CA GLN A 51 4.62 7.62 -10.47
C GLN A 51 3.11 7.47 -10.22
N THR A 52 2.38 7.05 -11.24
CA THR A 52 0.94 6.76 -11.12
C THR A 52 0.73 5.26 -11.09
N PHE A 53 0.01 4.79 -10.07
CA PHE A 53 -0.48 3.40 -10.03
C PHE A 53 -1.70 3.28 -10.94
N THR A 54 -1.74 2.24 -11.78
CA THR A 54 -2.96 1.92 -12.55
C THR A 54 -4.05 1.50 -11.58
N THR A 55 -5.07 2.34 -11.40
CA THR A 55 -6.16 2.07 -10.45
C THR A 55 -6.73 0.67 -10.61
N VAL A 56 -6.75 -0.06 -9.50
CA VAL A 56 -7.40 -1.37 -9.39
C VAL A 56 -8.66 -1.18 -8.56
N GLN A 57 -9.79 -1.67 -9.06
CA GLN A 57 -11.04 -1.68 -8.32
C GLN A 57 -11.75 -3.01 -8.57
N GLU A 58 -11.82 -3.83 -7.52
CA GLU A 58 -12.48 -5.13 -7.55
C GLU A 58 -13.59 -5.16 -6.50
N ARG A 59 -14.78 -5.63 -6.91
CA ARG A 59 -15.89 -5.89 -5.98
C ARG A 59 -16.53 -7.22 -6.32
N ARG A 60 -16.26 -8.23 -5.48
CA ARG A 60 -16.83 -9.58 -5.59
C ARG A 60 -18.11 -9.70 -4.75
N SER A 61 -18.14 -9.02 -3.61
CA SER A 61 -19.32 -8.85 -2.75
C SER A 61 -19.17 -7.61 -1.85
N ASP A 62 -20.15 -7.35 -0.99
CA ASP A 62 -20.06 -6.28 0.00
C ASP A 62 -19.00 -6.55 1.09
N SER A 63 -18.63 -7.81 1.30
CA SER A 63 -17.60 -8.24 2.24
C SER A 63 -16.32 -8.75 1.56
N ASP A 64 -16.17 -8.54 0.25
CA ASP A 64 -14.98 -8.91 -0.52
C ASP A 64 -14.78 -7.91 -1.66
N TRP A 65 -13.98 -6.90 -1.38
CA TRP A 65 -13.71 -5.78 -2.28
C TRP A 65 -12.40 -5.10 -1.90
N LEU A 66 -11.78 -4.46 -2.90
CA LEU A 66 -10.66 -3.56 -2.72
C LEU A 66 -10.65 -2.49 -3.80
N ARG A 67 -10.02 -1.37 -3.48
CA ARG A 67 -9.67 -0.31 -4.42
C ARG A 67 -8.29 0.20 -4.07
N CYS A 68 -7.39 0.22 -5.05
CA CYS A 68 -6.04 0.77 -4.92
C CYS A 68 -5.83 1.86 -5.97
N GLU A 69 -5.26 2.99 -5.57
CA GLU A 69 -4.94 4.10 -6.45
C GLU A 69 -3.82 4.97 -5.87
N THR A 70 -3.23 5.85 -6.67
CA THR A 70 -2.40 6.94 -6.16
C THR A 70 -3.24 8.20 -5.96
N ARG A 71 -3.19 8.79 -4.76
CA ARG A 71 -3.81 10.09 -4.44
C ARG A 71 -2.71 11.08 -4.06
N LYS A 72 -2.46 12.06 -4.92
CA LYS A 72 -1.33 13.00 -4.78
C LYS A 72 0.00 12.24 -4.72
N ASP A 73 0.60 12.20 -3.54
CA ASP A 73 1.91 11.62 -3.27
C ASP A 73 1.82 10.26 -2.54
N ASP A 74 0.62 9.75 -2.32
CA ASP A 74 0.39 8.52 -1.57
C ASP A 74 -0.16 7.41 -2.47
N PHE A 75 0.25 6.18 -2.22
CA PHE A 75 -0.54 5.01 -2.58
C PHE A 75 -1.63 4.83 -1.52
N VAL A 76 -2.88 4.72 -1.96
CA VAL A 76 -4.05 4.53 -1.11
C VAL A 76 -4.79 3.26 -1.49
N GLY A 77 -4.99 2.38 -0.52
CA GLY A 77 -5.74 1.14 -0.65
C GLY A 77 -6.89 1.06 0.35
N GLU A 78 -8.12 1.01 -0.14
CA GLU A 78 -9.33 0.81 0.67
C GLU A 78 -9.87 -0.59 0.41
N CYS A 79 -10.20 -1.36 1.45
CA CYS A 79 -10.66 -2.74 1.25
C CYS A 79 -11.52 -3.28 2.38
N SER A 80 -12.20 -4.40 2.10
CA SER A 80 -12.93 -5.15 3.13
C SER A 80 -11.99 -5.76 4.18
N PRO A 81 -12.50 -6.21 5.35
CA PRO A 81 -11.66 -6.71 6.44
C PRO A 81 -10.71 -7.85 6.07
N GLY A 82 -11.08 -8.68 5.09
CA GLY A 82 -10.32 -9.85 4.65
C GLY A 82 -9.34 -9.60 3.50
N ASN A 83 -9.30 -8.38 2.92
CA ASN A 83 -8.51 -8.08 1.71
C ASN A 83 -7.24 -7.27 1.99
N LEU A 84 -6.88 -7.00 3.25
CA LEU A 84 -5.70 -6.19 3.59
C LEU A 84 -4.41 -6.74 2.95
N GLU A 85 -4.18 -8.05 3.02
CA GLU A 85 -3.02 -8.68 2.39
C GLU A 85 -3.00 -8.44 0.87
N GLN A 86 -4.15 -8.49 0.19
CA GLN A 86 -4.23 -8.24 -1.25
C GLN A 86 -3.88 -6.79 -1.59
N VAL A 87 -4.30 -5.81 -0.78
CA VAL A 87 -3.90 -4.41 -0.95
C VAL A 87 -2.39 -4.24 -0.82
N LEU A 88 -1.78 -4.85 0.20
CA LEU A 88 -0.32 -4.81 0.38
C LEU A 88 0.42 -5.47 -0.78
N GLU A 89 -0.10 -6.58 -1.30
CA GLU A 89 0.45 -7.26 -2.49
C GLU A 89 0.37 -6.38 -3.75
N GLN A 90 -0.73 -5.65 -3.96
CA GLN A 90 -0.84 -4.69 -5.08
C GLN A 90 0.23 -3.61 -5.00
N PHE A 91 0.45 -3.05 -3.82
CA PHE A 91 1.50 -2.05 -3.61
C PHE A 91 2.90 -2.63 -3.87
N LEU A 92 3.22 -3.77 -3.25
CA LEU A 92 4.54 -4.39 -3.35
C LEU A 92 4.85 -4.84 -4.79
N ALA A 93 3.88 -5.45 -5.48
CA ALA A 93 4.05 -5.84 -6.87
C ALA A 93 4.26 -4.63 -7.79
N TRP A 94 3.58 -3.52 -7.53
CA TRP A 94 3.81 -2.28 -8.25
C TRP A 94 5.20 -1.73 -8.00
N MET A 95 5.62 -1.63 -6.73
CA MET A 95 6.97 -1.24 -6.38
C MET A 95 8.00 -2.12 -7.07
N ASP A 96 7.88 -3.44 -7.00
CA ASP A 96 8.82 -4.38 -7.64
C ASP A 96 8.89 -4.19 -9.17
N GLY A 97 7.79 -3.73 -9.80
CA GLY A 97 7.72 -3.44 -11.24
C GLY A 97 8.27 -2.08 -11.68
N LEU A 98 8.54 -1.15 -10.76
CA LEU A 98 9.17 0.14 -11.06
C LEU A 98 10.69 -0.04 -11.20
N SER A 99 11.20 0.25 -12.41
CA SER A 99 12.62 0.19 -12.80
C SER A 99 13.47 1.27 -12.16
#